data_AF-A0A7L5YNU0-F1
#
_entry.id   AF-A0A7L5YNU0-F1
#
_cell.length_a   1.000
_cell.length_b   1.000
_cell.length_c   1.000
_cell.angle_alpha   90.00
_cell.angle_beta   90.00
_cell.angle_gamma   90.00
#
_symmetry.space_group_name_H-M   'P 1'
#
loop_
_entity.id
_entity.type
_entity.pdbx_description
1 polymer ?
#
loop_
_entity_poly.entity_id
_entity_poly.type
_entity_poly.pdbx_seq_one_letter_code
_entity_poly.pdbx_strand_id
1 'polypeptide(L)' 'MRANYGMALGNFELDFSDGEVRYKTSIDATHTELTPALIRPIVITNNLMMDRYFPGLMSVIYANVSAVDAIKQIEG' A
#
# COMPACT_ATOMS: atom_id res chain seq x y z
N MET A 1 6.74 8.23 1.29
CA MET A 1 6.48 7.31 0.15
C MET A 1 5.72 8.05 -0.93
N ARG A 2 6.18 8.06 -2.19
CA ARG A 2 5.56 8.86 -3.26
C ARG A 2 4.18 8.34 -3.70
N ALA A 3 3.99 7.02 -3.67
CA ALA A 3 2.74 6.37 -4.07
C ALA A 3 1.53 6.78 -3.19
N ASN A 4 1.76 7.13 -1.91
CA ASN A 4 0.69 7.49 -0.99
C ASN A 4 -0.09 8.75 -1.41
N TYR A 5 0.49 9.63 -2.24
CA TYR A 5 -0.17 10.89 -2.61
C TYR A 5 -1.44 10.68 -3.45
N GLY A 6 -1.49 9.62 -4.26
CA GLY A 6 -2.64 9.28 -5.11
C GLY A 6 -3.58 8.24 -4.52
N MET A 7 -3.27 7.67 -3.36
CA MET A 7 -4.04 6.55 -2.79
C MET A 7 -5.30 7.04 -2.07
N ALA A 8 -6.45 6.51 -2.47
CA ALA A 8 -7.74 6.83 -1.88
C ALA A 8 -8.01 6.09 -0.55
N LEU A 9 -7.40 4.91 -0.34
CA LEU A 9 -7.61 4.09 0.86
C LEU A 9 -6.29 3.48 1.33
N GLY A 10 -5.88 3.81 2.55
CA GLY A 10 -4.66 3.27 3.15
C GLY A 10 -3.39 3.95 2.67
N ASN A 11 -2.25 3.48 3.18
CA ASN A 11 -0.94 4.01 2.87
C ASN A 11 0.16 2.96 3.08
N PHE A 12 1.28 3.15 2.39
CA PHE A 12 2.50 2.41 2.71
C PHE A 12 3.29 3.12 3.82
N GLU A 13 3.87 2.32 4.71
CA GLU A 13 4.86 2.71 5.72
C GLU A 13 6.16 1.95 5.43
N LEU A 14 7.30 2.64 5.60
CA LEU A 14 8.63 2.05 5.49
C LEU A 14 9.34 2.27 6.82
N ASP A 15 9.79 1.19 7.43
CA ASP A 15 10.69 1.22 8.56
C ASP A 15 12.13 1.32 8.05
N PHE A 16 12.82 2.41 8.40
CA PHE A 16 14.21 2.62 8.00
C PHE A 16 15.22 1.91 8.89
N SER A 17 14.78 1.35 10.02
CA SER A 17 15.65 0.63 10.95
C SER A 17 15.94 -0.79 10.48
N ASP A 18 14.97 -1.46 9.84
CA ASP A 18 15.09 -2.85 9.36
C ASP A 18 14.69 -3.05 7.88
N GLY A 19 14.15 -2.02 7.23
CA GLY A 19 13.75 -2.05 5.82
C GLY A 19 12.36 -2.65 5.58
N GLU A 20 11.57 -2.90 6.62
CA GLU A 20 10.22 -3.46 6.46
C GLU A 20 9.27 -2.47 5.77
N VAL A 21 8.50 -2.96 4.80
CA VAL A 21 7.43 -2.21 4.15
C VAL A 21 6.07 -2.82 4.49
N ARG A 22 5.15 -1.98 4.97
CA ARG A 22 3.78 -2.40 5.33
C ARG A 22 2.75 -1.57 4.58
N TYR A 23 1.62 -2.19 4.23
CA TYR A 23 0.43 -1.50 3.76
C TYR A 23 -0.60 -1.47 4.88
N LYS A 24 -1.04 -0.27 5.25
CA LYS A 24 -1.89 -0.05 6.41
C LYS A 24 -3.16 0.68 6.01
N THR A 25 -4.26 0.27 6.63
CA THR A 25 -5.55 0.96 6.52
C THR A 25 -6.14 1.14 7.92
N SER A 26 -6.84 2.24 8.13
CA SER A 26 -7.56 2.56 9.37
C SER A 26 -9.04 2.78 9.07
N ILE A 27 -9.91 2.32 9.97
CA ILE A 27 -11.35 2.56 9.92
C ILE A 27 -11.82 3.05 11.28
N ASP A 28 -12.63 4.11 11.29
CA ASP A 28 -13.38 4.52 12.47
C ASP A 28 -14.70 3.75 12.53
N ALA A 29 -14.93 3.07 13.64
CA ALA A 29 -16.13 2.28 13.92
C ALA A 29 -16.79 2.69 15.24
N THR A 30 -16.52 3.91 15.74
CA THR A 30 -16.96 4.37 17.07
C THR A 30 -18.49 4.29 17.28
N HIS A 31 -19.27 4.39 16.20
CA HIS A 31 -20.73 4.34 16.24
C HIS A 31 -21.35 3.26 15.34
N THR A 32 -20.58 2.23 14.99
CA THR A 32 -21.04 1.17 14.09
C THR A 32 -20.39 -0.15 14.46
N GLU A 33 -21.15 -1.23 14.44
CA GLU A 33 -20.59 -2.56 14.63
C GLU A 33 -19.69 -2.92 13.45
N LEU A 34 -18.45 -3.34 13.75
CA LEU A 34 -17.50 -3.83 12.76
C LEU A 34 -17.96 -5.19 12.24
N THR A 35 -18.70 -5.18 11.14
CA THR A 35 -19.17 -6.41 10.50
C THR A 35 -18.13 -6.98 9.52
N PRO A 36 -18.13 -8.30 9.26
CA PRO A 36 -17.30 -8.89 8.23
C PRO A 36 -17.50 -8.25 6.84
N ALA A 37 -18.70 -7.75 6.55
CA ALA A 37 -19.01 -7.06 5.28
C ALA A 37 -18.24 -5.74 5.13
N LEU A 38 -17.96 -5.03 6.24
CA LEU A 38 -17.14 -3.81 6.24
C LEU A 38 -15.65 -4.13 6.22
N ILE A 39 -15.21 -5.18 6.93
CA ILE A 39 -13.79 -5.54 7.06
C ILE A 39 -13.25 -6.22 5.80
N ARG A 40 -14.02 -7.13 5.19
CA ARG A 40 -13.58 -7.93 4.04
C ARG A 40 -13.03 -7.09 2.88
N PRO A 41 -13.70 -6.03 2.39
CA PRO A 41 -13.14 -5.21 1.31
C PRO A 41 -11.84 -4.53 1.71
N ILE A 42 -11.69 -4.07 2.97
CA ILE A 42 -10.46 -3.45 3.47
C ILE A 42 -9.28 -4.43 3.37
N VAL A 43 -9.46 -5.66 3.87
CA VAL A 43 -8.42 -6.69 3.84
C VAL A 43 -8.06 -7.08 2.41
N ILE A 44 -9.06 -7.25 1.55
CA ILE A 44 -8.85 -7.55 0.12
C ILE A 44 -8.07 -6.42 -0.55
N THR A 45 -8.45 -5.16 -0.32
CA THR A 45 -7.74 -4.00 -0.88
C THR A 45 -6.30 -3.94 -0.40
N ASN A 46 -6.02 -4.19 0.88
CA ASN A 46 -4.65 -4.19 1.40
C ASN A 46 -3.77 -5.22 0.66
N ASN A 47 -4.30 -6.42 0.43
CA ASN A 47 -3.58 -7.48 -0.26
C ASN A 47 -3.36 -7.14 -1.74
N LEU A 48 -4.42 -6.67 -2.43
CA LEU A 48 -4.32 -6.23 -3.83
C LEU A 48 -3.33 -5.09 -4.03
N MET A 49 -3.27 -4.14 -3.08
CA MET A 49 -2.32 -3.03 -3.15
C MET A 49 -0.89 -3.50 -2.91
N MET A 50 -0.67 -4.46 -2.03
CA MET A 50 0.65 -5.09 -1.89
C MET A 50 1.06 -5.79 -3.19
N ASP A 51 0.21 -6.65 -3.74
CA ASP A 51 0.50 -7.37 -5.00
C ASP A 51 0.77 -6.42 -6.16
N ARG A 52 -0.02 -5.34 -6.28
CA ARG A 52 0.11 -4.34 -7.34
C ARG A 52 1.45 -3.59 -7.28
N TYR A 53 1.91 -3.23 -6.09
CA TYR A 53 3.10 -2.39 -5.92
C TYR A 53 4.38 -3.20 -5.66
N PHE A 54 4.26 -4.48 -5.32
CA PHE A 54 5.41 -5.34 -5.03
C PHE A 54 6.44 -5.40 -6.18
N PRO A 55 6.06 -5.55 -7.47
CA PRO A 55 7.04 -5.54 -8.56
C PRO A 55 7.81 -4.21 -8.67
N GLY A 56 7.13 -3.07 -8.45
CA GLY A 56 7.77 -1.76 -8.46
C GLY A 56 8.67 -1.54 -7.25
N LEU A 57 8.29 -2.06 -6.08
CA LEU A 57 9.16 -2.05 -4.90
C LEU A 57 10.44 -2.85 -5.16
N MET A 58 10.31 -4.05 -5.75
CA MET A 58 11.45 -4.90 -6.09
C MET A 58 12.36 -4.28 -7.14
N SER A 59 11.81 -3.56 -8.14
CA SER A 59 12.62 -2.88 -9.15
C SER A 59 13.40 -1.69 -8.58
N VAL A 60 12.83 -0.98 -7.61
CA VAL A 60 13.54 0.08 -6.87
C VAL A 60 14.68 -0.50 -6.03
N ILE A 61 14.43 -1.61 -5.31
CA ILE A 61 15.42 -2.23 -4.42
C ILE A 61 16.57 -2.89 -5.21
N TYR A 62 16.25 -3.67 -6.25
CA TYR A 62 17.23 -4.54 -6.90
C TYR A 62 17.66 -4.11 -8.30
N ALA A 63 16.85 -3.31 -9.01
CA ALA A 63 17.12 -2.93 -10.40
C ALA A 63 17.47 -1.44 -10.56
N ASN A 64 17.67 -0.72 -9.46
CA ASN A 64 18.06 0.70 -9.42
C ASN A 64 17.09 1.62 -10.20
N VAL A 65 15.82 1.20 -10.32
CA VAL A 65 14.76 2.00 -10.94
C VAL A 65 14.38 3.13 -9.98
N SER A 66 14.17 4.34 -10.51
CA SER A 66 13.73 5.44 -9.66
C SER A 66 12.31 5.18 -9.14
N ALA A 67 12.03 5.55 -7.89
CA ALA A 67 10.69 5.39 -7.32
C ALA A 67 9.59 6.10 -8.15
N VAL A 68 9.93 7.18 -8.86
CA VAL A 68 9.00 7.90 -9.73
C VAL A 68 8.65 7.06 -10.96
N ASP A 69 9.63 6.43 -11.58
CA ASP A 69 9.41 5.62 -12.78
C ASP A 69 8.70 4.30 -12.46
N ALA A 70 9.04 3.67 -11.33
CA ALA A 70 8.34 2.49 -10.85
C ALA A 70 6.84 2.77 -10.60
N ILE A 71 6.50 3.91 -9.99
CA ILE A 71 5.11 4.32 -9.77
C ILE A 71 4.40 4.56 -11.11
N LYS A 72 5.04 5.27 -12.05
CA LYS A 72 4.46 5.50 -13.38
C LYS A 72 4.16 4.21 -14.14
N GLN A 73 4.98 3.18 -13.99
CA GLN A 73 4.74 1.86 -14.61
C GLN A 73 3.55 1.11 -13.98
N ILE A 74 3.22 1.39 -12.72
CA ILE A 74 2.13 0.73 -11.98
C ILE A 74 0.80 1.48 -12.13
N GLU A 75 0.85 2.81 -12.16
CA GLU A 75 -0.32 3.70 -12.15
C GLU A 75 -0.71 4.24 -13.54
N GLY A 76 0.23 4.25 -14.50
CA GLY A 76 0.01 4.67 -15.89
C GLY A 76 -0.51 3.55 -16.78
#